data_AF-A0AAD6M383-F1
#
_entry.id   AF-A0AAD6M383-F1
#
_cell.length_a   1.000
_cell.length_b   1.000
_cell.length_c   1.000
_cell.angle_alpha   90.00
_cell.angle_beta   90.00
_cell.angle_gamma   90.00
#
_symmetry.space_group_name_H-M   'P 1'
#
loop_
_entity.id
_entity.type
_entity.pdbx_description
1 polymer ?
#
loop_
_entity_poly.entity_id
_entity_poly.type
_entity_poly.pdbx_seq_one_letter_code
_entity_poly.pdbx_strand_id
1 'polypeptide(L)'
;MARALKMFRGRGDQLQERFDCLVQAGLDYNVVSSFIKQAPMVLNQSKDVIEKKIDCLTNLGCSVNSLMAFPSYLCYDMERINLRFRMYTWLKEKGAAKPKLSLSTILACSDARFIKYFVDVHPEGPAMWESLRNTSASS
;
A
#
# COMPACT_ATOMS: atom_id res chain seq x y z
N MET A 1 19.34 -2.90 11.65
CA MET A 1 18.62 -3.66 12.69
C MET A 1 18.49 -2.92 14.01
N ALA A 2 19.54 -2.36 14.61
CA ALA A 2 19.43 -1.66 15.91
C ALA A 2 18.34 -0.56 16.01
N ARG A 3 18.12 0.25 14.95
CA ARG A 3 17.01 1.23 14.91
C ARG A 3 15.63 0.60 14.84
N ALA A 4 15.46 -0.47 14.06
CA ALA A 4 14.19 -1.18 13.94
C ALA A 4 13.82 -1.85 15.28
N LEU A 5 14.80 -2.44 15.98
CA LEU A 5 14.61 -3.04 17.30
C LEU A 5 14.13 -2.02 18.35
N LYS A 6 14.62 -0.77 18.29
CA LYS A 6 14.16 0.29 19.20
C LYS A 6 12.74 0.79 18.91
N MET A 7 12.27 0.66 17.67
CA MET A 7 10.94 1.12 17.25
C MET A 7 9.88 0.01 17.29
N PHE A 8 10.33 -1.24 17.36
CA PHE A 8 9.47 -2.40 17.41
C PHE A 8 8.81 -2.54 18.79
N ARG A 9 7.50 -2.73 18.80
CA ARG A 9 6.70 -2.98 20.01
C ARG A 9 6.17 -4.42 19.95
N GLY A 10 6.96 -5.38 20.44
CA GLY A 10 6.61 -6.81 20.45
C GLY A 10 7.76 -7.69 20.96
N ARG A 11 7.59 -9.01 20.89
CA ARG A 11 8.64 -10.00 21.22
C ARG A 11 9.54 -10.30 20.01
N GLY A 12 10.78 -10.72 20.24
CA GLY A 12 11.77 -10.97 19.18
C GLY A 12 11.39 -12.08 18.18
N ASP A 13 10.65 -13.10 18.62
CA ASP A 13 10.10 -14.14 17.75
C ASP A 13 9.08 -13.57 16.75
N GLN A 14 8.23 -12.64 17.19
CA GLN A 14 7.27 -11.95 16.31
C GLN A 14 7.98 -11.06 15.29
N LEU A 15 9.14 -10.51 15.63
CA LEU A 15 9.97 -9.73 14.70
C LEU A 15 10.48 -10.62 13.57
N GLN A 16 11.03 -11.79 13.91
CA GLN A 16 11.54 -12.75 12.94
C GLN A 16 10.42 -13.28 12.04
N GLU A 17 9.27 -13.63 12.63
CA GLU A 17 8.09 -14.08 11.87
C GLU A 17 7.62 -13.04 10.83
N ARG A 18 7.54 -11.76 11.21
CA ARG A 18 7.15 -10.65 10.32
C ARG A 18 8.20 -10.35 9.25
N PHE A 19 9.47 -10.63 9.54
CA PHE A 19 10.53 -10.53 8.55
C PHE A 19 10.44 -11.68 7.55
N ASP A 20 10.26 -12.90 8.04
CA ASP A 20 10.21 -14.11 7.22
C ASP A 20 8.99 -14.10 6.29
N CYS A 21 7.85 -13.55 6.71
CA CYS A 21 6.68 -13.45 5.82
C CYS A 21 6.96 -12.58 4.57
N LEU A 22 7.78 -11.53 4.70
CA LEU A 22 8.18 -10.70 3.56
C LEU A 22 9.09 -11.46 2.60
N VAL A 23 9.99 -12.29 3.13
CA VAL A 23 10.87 -13.15 2.31
C VAL A 23 10.05 -14.25 1.62
N GLN A 24 9.13 -14.89 2.35
CA GLN A 24 8.23 -15.92 1.83
C GLN A 24 7.27 -15.36 0.75
N ALA A 25 6.93 -14.08 0.83
CA ALA A 25 6.19 -13.36 -0.23
C ALA A 25 7.01 -13.14 -1.52
N GLY A 26 8.28 -13.57 -1.56
CA GLY A 26 9.14 -13.53 -2.74
C GLY A 26 10.12 -12.37 -2.79
N LEU A 27 10.30 -11.63 -1.70
CA LEU A 27 11.35 -10.61 -1.61
C LEU A 27 12.69 -11.23 -1.21
N ASP A 28 13.78 -10.75 -1.83
CA ASP A 28 15.13 -11.15 -1.44
C ASP A 28 15.45 -10.72 0.01
N TYR A 29 16.22 -11.53 0.73
CA TYR A 29 16.58 -11.27 2.12
C TYR A 29 17.26 -9.90 2.32
N ASN A 30 18.19 -9.53 1.43
CA ASN A 30 18.90 -8.25 1.53
C ASN A 30 17.95 -7.08 1.22
N VAL A 31 17.02 -7.30 0.31
CA VAL A 31 15.92 -6.38 0.02
C VAL A 31 15.05 -6.17 1.27
N VAL A 32 14.57 -7.23 1.91
CA VAL A 32 13.78 -7.13 3.15
C VAL A 32 14.58 -6.44 4.26
N SER A 33 15.87 -6.73 4.39
CA SER A 33 16.75 -6.07 5.35
C SER A 33 16.88 -4.55 5.11
N SER A 34 16.99 -4.12 3.85
CA SER A 34 16.99 -2.70 3.48
C SER A 34 15.62 -2.05 3.70
N PHE A 35 14.57 -2.73 3.26
CA PHE A 35 13.16 -2.36 3.39
C PHE A 35 12.77 -2.06 4.85
N ILE A 36 13.13 -2.94 5.78
CA ILE A 36 12.86 -2.76 7.23
C ILE A 36 13.69 -1.63 7.85
N LYS A 37 14.90 -1.36 7.35
CA LYS A 37 15.68 -0.20 7.82
C LYS A 37 15.03 1.12 7.41
N GLN A 38 14.38 1.16 6.24
CA GLN A 38 13.69 2.35 5.73
C GLN A 38 12.32 2.55 6.41
N ALA A 39 11.55 1.48 6.57
CA ALA A 39 10.22 1.51 7.17
C ALA A 39 10.09 0.53 8.35
N PRO A 40 10.77 0.78 9.49
CA PRO A 40 10.73 -0.12 10.64
C PRO A 40 9.32 -0.29 11.22
N MET A 41 8.43 0.68 10.97
CA MET A 41 7.02 0.63 11.39
C MET A 41 6.24 -0.51 10.76
N VAL A 42 6.69 -1.08 9.64
CA VAL A 42 6.08 -2.28 9.06
C VAL A 42 6.07 -3.42 10.06
N LEU A 43 7.18 -3.61 10.79
CA LEU A 43 7.27 -4.66 11.80
C LEU A 43 6.37 -4.42 13.00
N ASN A 44 5.69 -3.28 13.13
CA ASN A 44 4.69 -3.08 14.18
C ASN A 44 3.31 -3.64 13.83
N GLN A 45 3.12 -4.16 12.61
CA GLN A 45 1.88 -4.81 12.17
C GLN A 45 1.94 -6.32 12.40
N SER A 46 0.79 -6.98 12.54
CA SER A 46 0.76 -8.45 12.60
C SER A 46 1.14 -9.05 11.25
N LYS A 47 1.60 -10.30 11.28
CA LYS A 47 1.89 -11.09 10.07
C LYS A 47 0.68 -11.09 9.12
N ASP A 48 -0.51 -11.41 9.63
CA ASP A 48 -1.74 -11.49 8.82
C ASP A 48 -2.06 -10.16 8.12
N VAL A 49 -1.81 -9.03 8.77
CA VAL A 49 -2.04 -7.70 8.18
C VAL A 49 -1.02 -7.43 7.07
N ILE A 50 0.23 -7.83 7.26
CA ILE A 50 1.28 -7.70 6.23
C ILE A 50 0.92 -8.56 5.01
N GLU A 51 0.59 -9.83 5.23
CA GLU A 51 0.22 -10.78 4.16
C GLU A 51 -1.01 -10.28 3.39
N LYS A 52 -2.07 -9.85 4.09
CA LYS A 52 -3.26 -9.28 3.46
C LYS A 52 -2.97 -8.06 2.59
N LYS A 53 -2.03 -7.20 2.99
CA LYS A 53 -1.62 -6.04 2.20
C LYS A 53 -0.80 -6.42 0.98
N ILE A 54 0.02 -7.47 1.07
CA ILE A 54 0.76 -8.04 -0.06
C ILE A 54 -0.20 -8.69 -1.05
N ASP A 55 -1.18 -9.45 -0.58
CA ASP A 55 -2.23 -10.05 -1.42
C ASP A 55 -3.05 -8.97 -2.13
N CYS A 56 -3.39 -7.88 -1.42
CA CYS A 56 -4.03 -6.73 -2.05
C CYS A 56 -3.15 -6.13 -3.16
N LEU A 57 -1.85 -5.98 -2.93
CA LEU A 57 -0.91 -5.44 -3.90
C LEU A 57 -0.86 -6.30 -5.18
N THR A 58 -0.79 -7.62 -5.04
CA THR A 58 -0.73 -8.55 -6.18
C THR A 58 -2.06 -8.61 -6.91
N ASN A 59 -3.19 -8.59 -6.19
CA ASN A 59 -4.54 -8.50 -6.79
C ASN A 59 -4.75 -7.21 -7.58
N LEU A 60 -4.07 -6.12 -7.20
CA LEU A 60 -4.03 -4.86 -7.97
C LEU A 60 -3.12 -4.93 -9.21
N GLY A 61 -2.55 -6.10 -9.52
CA GLY A 61 -1.66 -6.34 -10.65
C GLY A 61 -0.24 -5.77 -10.45
N CYS A 62 0.13 -5.43 -9.22
CA CYS A 62 1.46 -4.92 -8.91
C CYS A 62 2.40 -6.06 -8.49
N SER A 63 3.67 -5.98 -8.89
CA SER A 63 4.69 -6.91 -8.42
C SER A 63 5.02 -6.65 -6.95
N VAL A 64 5.26 -7.70 -6.16
CA VAL A 64 5.76 -7.59 -4.78
C VAL A 64 7.06 -6.76 -4.72
N ASN A 65 7.90 -6.81 -5.75
CA ASN A 65 9.11 -5.99 -5.85
C ASN A 65 8.85 -4.46 -5.85
N SER A 66 7.62 -4.02 -6.14
CA SER A 66 7.27 -2.60 -6.03
C SER A 66 7.35 -2.06 -4.59
N LEU A 67 7.27 -2.95 -3.59
CA LEU A 67 7.51 -2.63 -2.18
C LEU A 67 8.93 -2.12 -1.92
N MET A 68 9.90 -2.49 -2.75
CA MET A 68 11.28 -1.99 -2.64
C MET A 68 11.37 -0.47 -2.85
N ALA A 69 10.64 0.01 -3.86
CA ALA A 69 10.62 1.42 -4.22
C ALA A 69 9.74 2.25 -3.27
N PHE A 70 8.77 1.61 -2.61
CA PHE A 70 7.88 2.28 -1.68
C PHE A 70 7.48 1.42 -0.48
N PRO A 71 8.40 1.20 0.49
CA PRO A 71 8.15 0.36 1.66
C PRO A 71 6.98 0.82 2.52
N SER A 72 6.76 2.14 2.55
CA SER A 72 5.66 2.77 3.27
C SER A 72 4.27 2.37 2.75
N TYR A 73 4.15 1.68 1.61
CA TYR A 73 2.91 1.05 1.18
C TYR A 73 2.27 0.25 2.32
N LEU A 74 3.06 -0.60 2.99
CA LEU A 74 2.55 -1.42 4.08
C LEU A 74 2.11 -0.60 5.29
N CYS A 75 2.51 0.67 5.42
CA CYS A 75 2.08 1.54 6.50
C CYS A 75 0.70 2.18 6.29
N TYR A 76 0.15 2.16 5.08
CA TYR A 76 -1.21 2.68 4.83
C TYR A 76 -2.27 1.66 5.25
N ASP A 77 -3.43 2.18 5.66
CA ASP A 77 -4.61 1.39 5.94
C ASP A 77 -5.20 0.78 4.64
N MET A 78 -5.89 -0.35 4.79
CA MET A 78 -6.46 -1.08 3.65
C MET A 78 -7.57 -0.30 2.96
N GLU A 79 -8.32 0.53 3.69
CA GLU A 79 -9.40 1.33 3.12
C GLU A 79 -8.83 2.32 2.11
N ARG A 80 -7.82 3.09 2.49
CA ARG A 80 -7.10 4.03 1.64
C ARG A 80 -6.44 3.36 0.45
N ILE A 81 -5.82 2.20 0.64
CA ILE A 81 -5.24 1.42 -0.46
C ILE A 81 -6.34 1.07 -1.47
N ASN A 82 -7.38 0.37 -1.04
CA ASN A 82 -8.44 -0.09 -1.93
C ASN A 82 -9.16 1.07 -2.62
N LEU A 83 -9.56 2.09 -1.87
CA LEU A 83 -10.34 3.20 -2.38
C LEU A 83 -9.58 3.96 -3.47
N ARG A 84 -8.31 4.29 -3.22
CA ARG A 84 -7.49 5.05 -4.18
C ARG A 84 -7.14 4.24 -5.41
N PHE A 85 -6.85 2.95 -5.26
CA PHE A 85 -6.57 2.09 -6.40
C PHE A 85 -7.82 1.83 -7.25
N ARG A 86 -8.99 1.62 -6.65
CA ARG A 86 -10.26 1.50 -7.41
C ARG A 86 -10.53 2.75 -8.23
N MET A 87 -10.33 3.93 -7.65
CA MET A 87 -10.47 5.19 -8.38
C MET A 87 -9.46 5.31 -9.51
N TYR A 88 -8.19 5.00 -9.26
CA TYR A 88 -7.15 5.03 -10.30
C TYR A 88 -7.42 4.03 -11.43
N THR A 89 -7.88 2.81 -11.12
CA THR A 89 -8.25 1.80 -12.12
C THR A 89 -9.40 2.31 -12.99
N TRP A 90 -10.45 2.85 -12.39
CA TRP A 90 -11.57 3.43 -13.14
C TRP A 90 -11.13 4.60 -14.05
N LEU A 91 -10.28 5.51 -13.55
CA LEU A 91 -9.73 6.61 -14.36
C LEU A 91 -8.89 6.09 -15.53
N LYS A 92 -8.10 5.03 -15.30
CA LYS A 92 -7.29 4.40 -16.34
C LYS A 92 -8.17 3.77 -17.42
N GLU A 93 -9.26 3.11 -17.05
CA GLU A 93 -10.25 2.55 -17.99
C GLU A 93 -10.95 3.63 -18.82
N LYS A 94 -11.21 4.80 -18.22
CA LYS A 94 -11.73 5.99 -18.90
C LYS A 94 -10.69 6.75 -19.74
N GLY A 95 -9.43 6.32 -19.74
CA GLY A 95 -8.33 7.02 -20.41
C GLY A 95 -7.92 8.35 -19.76
N ALA A 96 -8.39 8.63 -18.54
CA ALA A 96 -8.19 9.87 -17.80
C ALA A 96 -6.99 9.84 -16.85
N ALA A 97 -6.28 8.71 -16.74
CA ALA A 97 -5.06 8.59 -15.96
C ALA A 97 -3.93 7.96 -16.78
N LYS A 98 -2.69 8.38 -16.50
CA LYS A 98 -1.50 7.76 -17.11
C LYS A 98 -1.40 6.29 -16.70
N PRO A 99 -1.04 5.38 -17.62
CA PRO A 99 -0.80 4.00 -17.26
C PRO A 99 0.45 3.88 -16.37
N LYS A 100 0.48 2.83 -15.53
CA LYS A 100 1.65 2.42 -14.73
C LYS A 100 2.15 3.50 -13.75
N LEU A 101 1.26 4.25 -13.11
CA LEU A 101 1.64 5.12 -11.98
C LEU A 101 2.26 4.31 -10.83
N SER A 102 3.23 4.92 -10.15
CA SER A 102 3.87 4.31 -8.98
C SER A 102 2.95 4.27 -7.76
N LEU A 103 3.18 3.33 -6.84
CA LEU A 103 2.42 3.22 -5.59
C LEU A 103 2.43 4.54 -4.79
N SER A 104 3.58 5.21 -4.75
CA SER A 104 3.74 6.46 -4.00
C SER A 104 2.92 7.59 -4.62
N THR A 105 2.84 7.67 -5.95
CA THR A 105 2.02 8.67 -6.64
C THR A 105 0.54 8.54 -6.29
N ILE A 106 0.05 7.31 -6.15
CA ILE A 106 -1.35 7.02 -5.84
C ILE A 106 -1.63 7.23 -4.34
N LEU A 107 -0.75 6.75 -3.46
CA LEU A 107 -1.04 6.66 -2.01
C LEU A 107 -0.49 7.79 -1.15
N ALA A 108 0.62 8.42 -1.53
CA ALA A 108 1.37 9.27 -0.61
C ALA A 108 0.75 10.66 -0.40
N CYS A 109 -0.04 11.15 -1.36
CA CYS A 109 -0.62 12.50 -1.28
C CYS A 109 -1.77 12.58 -0.28
N SER A 110 -2.03 13.76 0.31
CA SER A 110 -3.20 13.98 1.16
C SER A 110 -4.52 13.74 0.42
N ASP A 111 -5.62 13.55 1.14
CA ASP A 111 -6.93 13.29 0.51
C ASP A 111 -7.37 14.47 -0.37
N ALA A 112 -7.16 15.70 0.10
CA ALA A 112 -7.42 16.90 -0.70
C ALA A 112 -6.62 16.93 -2.01
N ARG A 113 -5.35 16.52 -1.99
CA ARG A 113 -4.54 16.41 -3.21
C ARG A 113 -5.00 15.26 -4.10
N PHE A 114 -5.39 14.13 -3.51
CA PHE A 114 -5.91 13.00 -4.27
C PHE A 114 -7.19 13.38 -5.02
N ILE A 115 -8.12 14.04 -4.34
CA ILE A 115 -9.36 14.53 -4.96
C ILE A 115 -9.02 15.47 -6.12
N LYS A 116 -8.24 16.52 -5.87
CA LYS A 116 -7.88 17.50 -6.91
C LYS A 116 -7.19 16.90 -8.15
N TYR A 117 -6.28 15.94 -7.96
CA TYR A 117 -5.40 15.45 -9.04
C TYR A 117 -5.78 14.10 -9.62
N PHE A 118 -6.72 13.38 -9.02
CA PHE A 118 -7.24 12.11 -9.52
C PHE A 118 -8.75 12.16 -9.70
N VAL A 119 -9.50 12.68 -8.74
CA VAL A 119 -10.97 12.65 -8.80
C VAL A 119 -11.48 13.73 -9.76
N ASP A 120 -11.04 14.97 -9.58
CA ASP A 120 -11.57 16.12 -10.33
C ASP A 120 -11.07 16.22 -11.78
N VAL A 121 -10.19 15.31 -12.20
CA VAL A 121 -9.65 15.29 -13.58
C VAL A 121 -10.64 14.73 -14.60
N HIS A 122 -11.71 14.09 -14.14
CA HIS A 122 -12.78 13.55 -15.00
C HIS A 122 -14.15 14.07 -14.53
N PRO A 123 -15.07 14.48 -15.44
CA PRO A 123 -16.38 15.02 -15.05
C PRO A 123 -17.21 14.10 -14.15
N GLU A 124 -17.23 12.79 -14.44
CA GLU A 124 -17.91 11.77 -13.62
C GLU A 124 -17.12 11.38 -12.34
N GLY A 125 -15.90 11.91 -12.16
CA GLY A 125 -14.98 11.48 -11.12
C GLY A 125 -15.51 11.65 -9.69
N PRO A 126 -16.04 12.82 -9.30
CA PRO A 126 -16.61 13.04 -7.96
C PRO A 126 -17.76 12.07 -7.63
N ALA A 127 -18.65 11.81 -8.59
CA ALA A 127 -19.76 10.87 -8.40
C ALA A 127 -19.26 9.43 -8.23
N MET A 128 -18.28 9.01 -9.03
CA MET A 128 -17.66 7.70 -8.90
C MET A 128 -16.93 7.55 -7.55
N TRP A 129 -16.19 8.58 -7.13
CA TRP A 129 -15.46 8.57 -5.86
C TRP A 129 -16.39 8.38 -4.66
N GLU A 130 -17.51 9.10 -4.61
CA GLU A 130 -18.52 8.93 -3.55
C GLU A 130 -19.16 7.53 -3.60
N SER A 131 -19.45 6.99 -4.79
CA SER A 131 -19.95 5.61 -4.94
C SER A 131 -18.96 4.57 -4.37
N LEU A 132 -17.66 4.75 -4.65
CA LEU A 132 -16.61 3.87 -4.12
C LEU A 132 -16.50 3.94 -2.59
N ARG A 133 -16.61 5.14 -1.99
CA ARG A 133 -16.60 5.34 -0.53
C ARG A 133 -17.78 4.68 0.17
N ASN A 134 -18.96 4.77 -0.45
CA ASN A 134 -20.16 4.14 0.12
C ASN A 134 -20.09 2.61 0.07
N THR A 135 -19.43 2.06 -0.96
CA THR A 135 -19.19 0.62 -1.06
C THR A 135 -18.23 0.13 0.02
N SER A 136 -17.18 0.88 0.34
CA SER A 136 -16.22 0.48 1.39
C SER A 136 -16.77 0.55 2.81
N ALA A 137 -17.79 1.38 3.06
CA ALA A 137 -18.46 1.47 4.36
C ALA A 137 -19.43 0.29 4.65
N SER A 138 -19.75 -0.51 3.64
CA SER A 138 -20.79 -1.55 3.69
C SER A 138 -20.25 -2.98 3.77
N SER A 139 -18.93 -3.15 3.97
CA SER A 139 -18.21 -4.45 3.97
C SER A 139 -17.50 -4.73 5.28
#